data_AF-A0A0E3S0T1-F1
#
_entry.id   AF-A0A0E3S0T1-F1
#
_cell.length_a   1.000
_cell.length_b   1.000
_cell.length_c   1.000
_cell.angle_alpha   90.00
_cell.angle_beta   90.00
_cell.angle_gamma   90.00
#
_symmetry.space_group_name_H-M   'P 1'
#
loop_
_entity.id
_entity.type
_entity.pdbx_description
1 polymer ?
#
loop_
_entity_poly.entity_id
_entity_poly.type
_entity_poly.pdbx_seq_one_letter_code
_entity_poly.pdbx_strand_id
1 'polypeptide(L)'
;MNYKLIIISLLAVGALMGAPMASAKPNFLTSFNQHYDTAGTRLDSCATCHNGEARNPYGKAYSGSGRNFAAIENLDSDGDGFTNLAEINALNFPGNPNDHPQTTPEIIPEPPVNVTEPPVNVTPEQSTTEVPISNTTPEQPTEAPGNTTEEQKSPGFEAIPVIVGLLAVACLKRRDLRK
;
A
#
# COMPACT_ATOMS: atom_id res chain seq x y z
N MET A 1 -45.87 -24.78 -28.56
CA MET A 1 -44.81 -24.07 -27.83
C MET A 1 -44.28 -22.96 -28.71
N ASN A 2 -44.54 -21.71 -28.34
CA ASN A 2 -44.46 -20.57 -29.27
C ASN A 2 -43.01 -20.11 -29.31
N TYR A 3 -42.25 -20.58 -30.29
CA TYR A 3 -40.81 -20.32 -30.41
C TYR A 3 -40.45 -18.81 -30.34
N LYS A 4 -41.38 -17.92 -30.72
CA LYS A 4 -41.28 -16.47 -30.50
C LYS A 4 -41.17 -16.07 -29.03
N LEU A 5 -41.96 -16.68 -28.14
CA LEU A 5 -41.88 -16.43 -26.69
C LEU A 5 -40.58 -16.98 -26.07
N ILE A 6 -40.07 -18.09 -26.61
CA ILE A 6 -38.78 -18.66 -26.17
C ILE A 6 -37.61 -17.76 -26.59
N ILE A 7 -37.62 -17.23 -27.81
CA ILE A 7 -36.57 -16.32 -28.31
C ILE A 7 -36.56 -15.00 -27.53
N ILE A 8 -37.75 -14.44 -27.22
CA ILE A 8 -37.86 -13.21 -26.42
C ILE A 8 -37.35 -13.45 -24.99
N SER A 9 -37.65 -14.61 -24.40
CA SER A 9 -37.17 -14.98 -23.07
C SER A 9 -35.64 -15.17 -23.04
N LEU A 10 -35.05 -15.82 -24.05
CA LEU A 10 -33.59 -15.98 -24.16
C LEU A 10 -32.85 -14.66 -24.37
N LEU A 11 -33.40 -13.75 -25.18
CA LEU A 11 -32.82 -12.41 -25.39
C LEU A 11 -32.91 -11.54 -24.12
N ALA A 12 -34.01 -11.65 -23.37
CA ALA A 12 -34.17 -10.93 -22.10
C ALA A 12 -33.20 -11.42 -21.02
N VAL A 13 -32.94 -12.73 -20.94
CA VAL A 13 -31.98 -13.31 -19.99
C VAL A 13 -30.53 -12.95 -20.37
N GLY A 14 -30.20 -12.94 -21.66
CA GLY A 14 -28.87 -12.53 -22.14
C GLY A 14 -28.53 -11.06 -21.85
N ALA A 15 -29.54 -10.17 -21.84
CA ALA A 15 -29.35 -8.76 -21.53
C ALA A 15 -29.14 -8.47 -20.02
N LEU A 16 -29.45 -9.42 -19.13
CA LEU A 16 -29.39 -9.23 -17.68
C LEU A 16 -28.03 -9.59 -17.05
N MET A 17 -27.13 -10.24 -17.80
CA MET A 17 -25.87 -10.81 -17.26
C MET A 17 -24.65 -9.90 -17.41
N GLY A 18 -24.84 -8.63 -17.78
CA GLY A 18 -23.75 -7.73 -18.21
C GLY A 18 -23.46 -6.53 -17.32
N ALA A 19 -23.92 -6.47 -16.07
CA ALA A 19 -23.57 -5.37 -15.18
C ALA A 19 -22.12 -5.55 -14.68
N PRO A 20 -21.14 -4.71 -15.08
CA PRO A 20 -19.83 -4.73 -14.46
C PRO A 20 -20.01 -4.36 -12.98
N MET A 21 -19.63 -5.27 -12.09
CA MET A 21 -19.49 -4.94 -10.68
C MET A 21 -18.32 -3.97 -10.56
N ALA A 22 -18.61 -2.67 -10.62
CA ALA A 22 -17.65 -1.63 -10.31
C ALA A 22 -17.40 -1.63 -8.80
N SER A 23 -16.55 -2.53 -8.31
CA SER A 23 -15.98 -2.43 -6.97
C SER A 23 -14.95 -1.31 -6.99
N ALA A 24 -15.41 -0.09 -6.75
CA ALA A 24 -14.56 1.05 -6.61
C ALA A 24 -13.84 1.00 -5.25
N LYS A 25 -12.50 0.93 -5.28
CA LYS A 25 -11.53 1.40 -4.27
C LYS A 25 -10.99 0.52 -3.11
N PRO A 26 -11.09 -0.82 -3.02
CA PRO A 26 -10.27 -1.53 -2.03
C PRO A 26 -8.75 -1.48 -2.32
N ASN A 27 -8.34 -1.23 -3.58
CA ASN A 27 -6.95 -1.42 -3.99
C ASN A 27 -5.91 -0.55 -3.24
N PHE A 28 -6.27 0.69 -2.87
CA PHE A 28 -5.31 1.58 -2.20
C PHE A 28 -5.10 1.23 -0.73
N LEU A 29 -6.17 0.82 -0.03
CA LEU A 29 -6.05 0.36 1.34
C LEU A 29 -5.29 -0.97 1.38
N THR A 30 -5.58 -1.90 0.46
CA THR A 30 -4.81 -3.13 0.31
C THR A 30 -3.33 -2.85 0.03
N SER A 31 -3.01 -1.89 -0.86
CA SER A 31 -1.62 -1.51 -1.15
C SER A 31 -0.94 -0.87 0.06
N PHE A 32 -1.65 -0.03 0.81
CA PHE A 32 -1.15 0.56 2.05
C PHE A 32 -0.81 -0.53 3.07
N ASN A 33 -1.74 -1.46 3.30
CA ASN A 33 -1.54 -2.54 4.25
C ASN A 33 -0.42 -3.49 3.84
N GLN A 34 -0.25 -3.74 2.55
CA GLN A 34 0.86 -4.55 2.05
C GLN A 34 2.21 -3.83 2.16
N HIS A 35 2.25 -2.52 1.94
CA HIS A 35 3.48 -1.72 2.01
C HIS A 35 4.00 -1.60 3.44
N TYR A 36 3.11 -1.42 4.41
CA TYR A 36 3.47 -1.19 5.82
C TYR A 36 3.21 -2.38 6.76
N ASP A 37 2.74 -3.51 6.24
CA ASP A 37 2.32 -4.69 7.03
C ASP A 37 1.26 -4.38 8.11
N THR A 38 0.29 -3.52 7.78
CA THR A 38 -0.74 -3.05 8.73
C THR A 38 -2.08 -3.77 8.62
N ALA A 39 -2.14 -4.88 7.87
CA ALA A 39 -3.38 -5.65 7.68
C ALA A 39 -3.94 -6.12 9.03
N GLY A 40 -5.25 -5.91 9.25
CA GLY A 40 -5.91 -6.25 10.52
C GLY A 40 -5.58 -5.35 11.72
N THR A 41 -4.75 -4.32 11.54
CA THR A 41 -4.54 -3.28 12.57
C THR A 41 -5.61 -2.20 12.48
N ARG A 42 -5.57 -1.21 13.38
CA ARG A 42 -6.47 -0.04 13.28
C ARG A 42 -6.24 0.83 12.03
N LEU A 43 -5.06 0.71 11.41
CA LEU A 43 -4.73 1.40 10.16
C LEU A 43 -5.30 0.70 8.91
N ASP A 44 -5.81 -0.54 9.06
CA ASP A 44 -6.59 -1.22 8.03
C ASP A 44 -8.03 -0.68 7.98
N SER A 45 -8.15 0.62 7.70
CA SER A 45 -9.39 1.37 7.73
C SER A 45 -9.36 2.51 6.72
N CYS A 46 -10.55 2.85 6.20
CA CYS A 46 -10.71 4.04 5.37
C CYS A 46 -10.23 5.32 6.09
N ALA A 47 -10.31 5.33 7.43
CA ALA A 47 -9.89 6.46 8.27
C ALA A 47 -8.41 6.85 8.08
N THR A 48 -7.55 5.91 7.67
CA THR A 48 -6.14 6.15 7.39
C THR A 48 -5.93 7.20 6.30
N CYS A 49 -6.82 7.25 5.30
CA CYS A 49 -6.73 8.21 4.19
C CYS A 49 -7.88 9.22 4.14
N HIS A 50 -8.94 9.01 4.92
CA HIS A 50 -10.20 9.75 4.82
C HIS A 50 -10.70 10.23 6.18
N ASN A 51 -11.32 11.42 6.18
CA ASN A 51 -12.19 11.88 7.25
C ASN A 51 -13.60 12.06 6.66
N GLY A 52 -14.44 11.05 6.87
CA GLY A 52 -15.70 10.91 6.13
C GLY A 52 -15.45 10.67 4.64
N GLU A 53 -16.08 11.46 3.77
CA GLU A 53 -15.90 11.34 2.31
C GLU A 53 -14.63 12.06 1.80
N ALA A 54 -14.13 13.04 2.56
CA ALA A 54 -12.96 13.83 2.19
C ALA A 54 -11.66 13.09 2.50
N ARG A 55 -10.60 13.36 1.74
CA ARG A 55 -9.25 12.90 2.10
C ARG A 55 -8.76 13.70 3.31
N ASN A 56 -8.19 12.99 4.29
CA ASN A 56 -7.44 13.62 5.37
C ASN A 56 -6.09 14.18 4.83
N PRO A 57 -5.30 14.90 5.64
CA PRO A 57 -4.01 15.43 5.20
C PRO A 57 -3.06 14.38 4.61
N TYR A 58 -2.89 13.21 5.27
CA TYR A 58 -2.12 12.08 4.73
C TYR A 58 -2.59 11.63 3.34
N GLY A 59 -3.90 11.40 3.17
CA GLY A 59 -4.49 10.99 1.92
C GLY A 59 -4.31 12.04 0.81
N LYS A 60 -4.25 13.33 1.16
CA LYS A 60 -3.90 14.40 0.22
C LYS A 60 -2.43 14.36 -0.15
N ALA A 61 -1.52 14.19 0.81
CA ALA A 61 -0.09 14.05 0.56
C ALA A 61 0.19 12.85 -0.37
N TYR A 62 -0.39 11.68 -0.06
CA TYR A 62 -0.31 10.48 -0.89
C TYR A 62 -0.86 10.71 -2.31
N SER A 63 -1.99 11.40 -2.44
CA SER A 63 -2.53 11.73 -3.76
C SER A 63 -1.64 12.72 -4.52
N GLY A 64 -0.99 13.66 -3.82
CA GLY A 64 -0.11 14.67 -4.39
C GLY A 64 1.26 14.12 -4.81
N SER A 65 1.75 13.08 -4.14
CA SER A 65 3.02 12.40 -4.45
C SER A 65 2.95 11.48 -5.68
N GLY A 66 1.83 11.49 -6.41
CA GLY A 66 1.59 10.51 -7.47
C GLY A 66 1.29 9.11 -6.93
N ARG A 67 0.77 9.00 -5.69
CA ARG A 67 0.44 7.74 -5.01
C ARG A 67 1.69 6.91 -4.69
N ASN A 68 2.73 7.59 -4.22
CA ASN A 68 3.96 6.99 -3.76
C ASN A 68 4.05 7.12 -2.23
N PHE A 69 4.05 5.99 -1.52
CA PHE A 69 4.16 5.92 -0.06
C PHE A 69 5.51 6.44 0.43
N ALA A 70 6.61 5.91 -0.12
CA ALA A 70 7.98 6.30 0.24
C ALA A 70 8.24 7.81 0.07
N ALA A 71 7.60 8.44 -0.92
CA ALA A 71 7.74 9.88 -1.15
C ALA A 71 7.15 10.75 -0.03
N ILE A 72 6.28 10.21 0.82
CA ILE A 72 5.63 10.95 1.91
C ILE A 72 6.03 10.46 3.30
N GLU A 73 6.77 9.36 3.44
CA GLU A 73 7.10 8.75 4.74
C GLU A 73 7.74 9.74 5.73
N ASN A 74 8.58 10.68 5.25
CA ASN A 74 9.25 11.67 6.08
C ASN A 74 8.47 12.99 6.26
N LEU A 75 7.27 13.11 5.71
CA LEU A 75 6.41 14.27 5.92
C LEU A 75 5.65 14.13 7.24
N ASP A 76 5.38 15.25 7.89
CA ASP A 76 4.36 15.41 8.92
C ASP A 76 3.10 15.95 8.24
N SER A 77 2.15 15.08 7.89
CA SER A 77 1.05 15.47 7.01
C SER A 77 -0.01 16.30 7.71
N ASP A 78 -0.24 16.04 8.99
CA ASP A 78 -1.29 16.67 9.79
C ASP A 78 -0.77 17.71 10.79
N GLY A 79 0.54 17.83 10.93
CA GLY A 79 1.21 18.94 11.62
C GLY A 79 1.34 18.74 13.12
N ASP A 80 1.38 17.51 13.61
CA ASP A 80 1.47 17.18 15.03
C ASP A 80 2.91 16.98 15.55
N GLY A 81 3.89 17.09 14.65
CA GLY A 81 5.31 16.96 14.96
C GLY A 81 5.89 15.56 14.77
N PHE A 82 5.08 14.58 14.33
CA PHE A 82 5.56 13.25 13.97
C PHE A 82 5.53 13.05 12.46
N THR A 83 6.49 12.27 11.95
CA THR A 83 6.47 11.87 10.54
C THR A 83 5.43 10.77 10.32
N ASN A 84 4.83 10.73 9.13
CA ASN A 84 3.88 9.70 8.73
C ASN A 84 4.40 8.29 9.03
N LEU A 85 5.68 8.01 8.74
CA LEU A 85 6.28 6.70 9.00
C LEU A 85 6.39 6.40 10.50
N ALA A 86 6.74 7.40 11.32
CA ALA A 86 6.80 7.22 12.77
C ALA A 86 5.43 6.89 13.36
N GLU A 87 4.37 7.55 12.87
CA GLU A 87 3.00 7.27 13.29
C GLU A 87 2.52 5.90 12.82
N ILE A 88 2.72 5.56 11.54
CA ILE A 88 2.33 4.25 10.99
C ILE A 88 3.00 3.11 11.76
N ASN A 89 4.30 3.22 12.05
CA ASN A 89 5.03 2.24 12.85
C ASN A 89 4.49 2.14 14.30
N ALA A 90 3.95 3.23 14.83
CA ALA A 90 3.29 3.27 16.14
C ALA A 90 1.79 2.93 16.09
N LEU A 91 1.28 2.51 14.93
CA LEU A 91 -0.15 2.24 14.66
C LEU A 91 -1.07 3.43 14.93
N ASN A 92 -0.57 4.64 14.69
CA ASN A 92 -1.26 5.91 14.78
C ASN A 92 -1.66 6.40 13.38
N PHE A 93 -2.76 7.13 13.27
CA PHE A 93 -3.32 7.60 12.01
C PHE A 93 -2.56 8.83 11.48
N PRO A 94 -1.77 8.72 10.39
CA PRO A 94 -0.84 9.77 9.92
C PRO A 94 -1.49 11.04 9.34
N GLY A 95 -2.82 11.14 9.45
CA GLY A 95 -3.62 12.25 8.98
C GLY A 95 -4.63 12.72 10.03
N ASN A 96 -4.41 12.37 11.30
CA ASN A 96 -5.20 12.82 12.43
C ASN A 96 -4.26 13.39 13.52
N PRO A 97 -4.21 14.73 13.69
CA PRO A 97 -3.25 15.38 14.59
C PRO A 97 -3.55 15.16 16.09
N ASN A 98 -4.55 14.33 16.42
CA ASN A 98 -4.89 13.93 17.79
C ASN A 98 -4.63 12.43 18.05
N ASP A 99 -4.13 11.67 17.07
CA ASP A 99 -3.80 10.24 17.20
C ASP A 99 -2.33 10.06 16.82
N HIS A 100 -1.46 10.39 17.76
CA HIS A 100 -0.02 10.46 17.54
C HIS A 100 0.75 9.79 18.67
N PRO A 101 2.02 9.39 18.44
CA PRO A 101 2.86 8.84 19.48
C PRO A 101 2.93 9.79 20.68
N GLN A 102 2.90 9.24 21.88
CA GLN A 102 3.18 10.03 23.07
C GLN A 102 4.68 10.27 23.15
N THR A 103 5.08 11.54 23.08
CA THR A 103 6.42 11.96 23.50
C THR A 103 6.48 11.76 25.00
N THR A 104 6.98 10.60 25.44
CA THR A 104 7.42 10.47 26.83
C THR A 104 8.50 11.52 27.02
N PRO A 105 8.33 12.51 27.91
CA PRO A 105 9.43 13.39 28.25
C PRO A 105 10.54 12.49 28.77
N GLU A 106 11.63 12.37 28.01
CA GLU A 106 12.86 11.80 28.52
C GLU A 106 13.15 12.57 29.80
N ILE A 107 13.10 11.89 30.94
CA ILE A 107 13.43 12.48 32.23
C ILE A 107 14.88 12.88 32.08
N ILE A 108 15.13 14.14 31.73
CA ILE A 108 16.45 14.74 31.80
C ILE A 108 16.84 14.54 33.26
N PRO A 109 17.85 13.71 33.58
CA PRO A 109 18.33 13.63 34.94
C PRO A 109 18.72 15.06 35.32
N GLU A 110 18.03 15.57 36.34
CA GLU A 110 18.25 16.89 36.89
C GLU A 110 19.77 17.04 37.11
N PRO A 111 20.41 18.13 36.62
CA PRO A 111 21.85 18.30 36.77
C PRO A 111 22.20 18.15 38.25
N PRO A 112 23.24 17.35 38.60
CA PRO A 112 23.57 17.11 39.99
C PRO A 112 23.86 18.46 40.66
N VAL A 113 23.08 18.77 41.69
CA VAL A 113 23.34 19.88 42.59
C VAL A 113 24.73 19.65 43.17
N ASN A 114 25.69 20.46 42.70
CA ASN A 114 27.09 20.40 43.11
C ASN A 114 27.21 20.85 44.58
N VAL A 115 27.04 19.90 45.50
CA VAL A 115 27.50 20.05 46.88
C VAL A 115 29.00 19.80 46.89
N THR A 116 29.75 20.88 47.09
CA THR A 116 31.21 20.88 47.25
C THR A 116 31.61 20.10 48.50
N GLU A 117 32.23 18.92 48.31
CA GLU A 117 32.95 18.19 49.37
C GLU A 117 34.38 17.85 48.85
N PRO A 118 35.45 18.02 49.67
CA PRO A 118 36.84 18.05 49.19
C PRO A 118 37.42 16.65 48.86
N PRO A 119 38.51 16.57 48.07
CA PRO A 119 38.93 15.32 47.45
C PRO A 119 39.84 14.49 48.37
N VAL A 120 39.59 13.18 48.45
CA VAL A 120 40.62 12.22 48.87
C VAL A 120 40.81 11.16 47.79
N ASN A 121 42.01 11.25 47.26
CA ASN A 121 42.73 10.47 46.27
C ASN A 121 42.88 8.98 46.62
N VAL A 122 42.49 8.06 45.72
CA VAL A 122 43.13 6.74 45.56
C VAL A 122 42.90 6.12 44.16
N THR A 123 44.02 6.02 43.43
CA THR A 123 44.39 5.16 42.27
C THR A 123 44.51 3.68 42.77
N PRO A 124 44.36 2.58 41.97
CA PRO A 124 45.07 2.35 40.70
C PRO A 124 44.41 1.54 39.55
N GLU A 125 44.89 1.88 38.34
CA GLU A 125 45.25 1.08 37.15
C GLU A 125 44.44 -0.17 36.71
N GLN A 126 43.88 -0.02 35.49
CA GLN A 126 44.21 -0.76 34.26
C GLN A 126 43.81 -2.24 34.11
N SER A 127 42.86 -2.50 33.19
CA SER A 127 43.02 -3.58 32.20
C SER A 127 42.25 -3.28 30.92
N THR A 128 43.00 -3.31 29.83
CA THR A 128 42.66 -3.21 28.40
C THR A 128 41.64 -4.26 27.95
N THR A 129 40.76 -3.91 27.01
CA THR A 129 40.49 -4.73 25.80
C THR A 129 40.10 -3.80 24.64
N GLU A 130 40.71 -4.09 23.49
CA GLU A 130 40.79 -3.35 22.23
C GLU A 130 39.48 -3.18 21.42
N VAL A 131 39.21 -1.94 20.96
CA VAL A 131 39.12 -1.41 19.56
C VAL A 131 39.14 -2.45 18.40
N PRO A 132 38.52 -2.28 17.18
CA PRO A 132 38.10 -1.04 16.50
C PRO A 132 36.71 -1.01 15.80
N ILE A 133 36.25 0.23 15.63
CA ILE A 133 35.44 0.69 14.48
C ILE A 133 36.34 0.68 13.24
N SER A 134 35.89 0.11 12.13
CA SER A 134 36.46 0.43 10.81
C SER A 134 35.37 0.44 9.75
N ASN A 135 35.12 1.66 9.27
CA ASN A 135 34.45 1.99 8.03
C ASN A 135 35.04 1.19 6.87
N THR A 136 34.23 0.73 5.93
CA THR A 136 34.63 0.64 4.51
C THR A 136 33.41 0.72 3.60
N THR A 137 33.28 1.87 2.95
CA THR A 137 32.72 2.04 1.60
C THR A 137 33.56 1.24 0.60
N PRO A 138 32.95 0.50 -0.33
CA PRO A 138 33.33 0.73 -1.74
C PRO A 138 32.13 0.88 -2.68
N GLU A 139 32.35 1.80 -3.61
CA GLU A 139 31.67 2.16 -4.86
C GLU A 139 30.74 1.11 -5.52
N GLN A 140 29.64 1.59 -6.10
CA GLN A 140 28.99 0.91 -7.21
C GLN A 140 28.62 1.90 -8.33
N PRO A 141 28.82 1.52 -9.62
CA PRO A 141 28.90 2.48 -10.73
C PRO A 141 27.58 3.10 -11.18
N THR A 142 27.74 4.28 -11.76
CA THR A 142 26.88 4.91 -12.77
C THR A 142 26.48 3.94 -13.87
N GLU A 143 25.16 3.79 -14.10
CA GLU A 143 24.58 3.72 -15.45
C GLU A 143 23.04 3.87 -15.42
N ALA A 144 22.58 4.90 -16.11
CA ALA A 144 21.29 4.98 -16.81
C ALA A 144 21.65 5.43 -18.25
N PRO A 145 20.87 5.15 -19.32
CA PRO A 145 19.43 4.90 -19.35
C PRO A 145 18.98 3.75 -20.30
N GLY A 146 17.72 3.33 -20.20
CA GLY A 146 17.11 2.48 -21.23
C GLY A 146 15.88 1.70 -20.79
N ASN A 147 14.82 2.39 -20.36
CA ASN A 147 13.50 1.77 -20.26
C ASN A 147 12.86 1.74 -21.66
N THR A 148 13.00 0.63 -22.37
CA THR A 148 12.07 0.30 -23.44
C THR A 148 10.76 -0.13 -22.79
N THR A 149 9.75 0.72 -22.93
CA THR A 149 8.34 0.38 -22.77
C THR A 149 8.00 -0.80 -23.68
N GLU A 150 8.03 -2.01 -23.13
CA GLU A 150 7.27 -3.11 -23.71
C GLU A 150 5.95 -3.23 -22.96
N GLU A 151 4.92 -2.79 -23.68
CA GLU A 151 3.52 -3.02 -23.42
C GLU A 151 3.28 -4.50 -23.10
N GLN A 152 3.03 -4.83 -21.83
CA GLN A 152 2.53 -6.14 -21.44
C GLN A 152 1.12 -6.32 -22.03
N LYS A 153 1.09 -6.82 -23.26
CA LYS A 153 -0.06 -7.43 -23.89
C LYS A 153 -0.46 -8.65 -23.06
N SER A 154 -1.49 -8.48 -22.24
CA SER A 154 -2.17 -9.56 -21.52
C SER A 154 -2.53 -10.71 -22.48
N PRO A 155 -1.98 -11.92 -22.31
CA PRO A 155 -2.40 -13.08 -23.06
C PRO A 155 -3.43 -13.84 -22.23
N GLY A 156 -4.69 -13.87 -22.67
CA GLY A 156 -5.59 -14.94 -22.22
C GLY A 156 -7.07 -14.67 -22.10
N PHE A 157 -7.73 -14.05 -23.08
CA PHE A 157 -9.20 -14.24 -23.24
C PHE A 157 -9.68 -14.33 -24.71
N GLU A 158 -8.77 -14.49 -25.68
CA GLU A 158 -9.09 -14.59 -27.12
C GLU A 158 -9.43 -16.02 -27.61
N ALA A 159 -9.70 -16.97 -26.70
CA ALA A 159 -10.08 -18.34 -27.10
C ALA A 159 -11.56 -18.68 -26.90
N ILE A 160 -12.33 -17.85 -26.19
CA ILE A 160 -13.71 -18.18 -25.83
C ILE A 160 -14.74 -17.95 -26.96
N PRO A 161 -14.65 -16.93 -27.85
CA PRO A 161 -15.67 -16.77 -28.90
C PRO A 161 -15.56 -17.80 -30.04
N VAL A 162 -14.37 -18.40 -30.26
CA VAL A 162 -14.15 -19.36 -31.35
C VAL A 162 -14.85 -20.70 -31.08
N ILE A 163 -14.87 -21.16 -29.83
CA ILE A 163 -15.48 -22.45 -29.46
C ILE A 163 -17.01 -22.37 -29.56
N VAL A 164 -17.62 -21.26 -29.15
CA VAL A 164 -19.08 -21.06 -29.25
C VAL A 164 -19.52 -20.91 -30.72
N GLY A 165 -18.72 -20.21 -31.54
CA GLY A 165 -18.98 -20.07 -32.98
C GLY A 165 -18.94 -21.40 -33.74
N LEU A 166 -17.95 -22.26 -33.45
CA LEU A 166 -17.83 -23.58 -34.09
C LEU A 166 -18.99 -24.52 -33.73
N LEU A 167 -19.46 -24.48 -32.47
CA LEU A 167 -20.60 -25.29 -32.04
C LEU A 167 -21.92 -24.85 -32.70
N ALA A 168 -22.12 -23.54 -32.91
CA ALA A 168 -23.30 -23.02 -33.60
C ALA A 168 -23.34 -23.45 -35.09
N VAL A 169 -22.20 -23.41 -35.79
CA VAL A 169 -22.10 -23.86 -37.19
C VAL A 169 -22.33 -25.37 -37.32
N ALA A 170 -21.76 -26.16 -36.40
CA ALA A 170 -21.96 -27.62 -36.39
C ALA A 170 -23.43 -28.01 -36.13
N CYS A 171 -24.13 -27.28 -35.25
CA CYS A 171 -25.55 -27.49 -34.97
C CYS A 171 -26.45 -27.11 -36.16
N LEU A 172 -26.13 -26.04 -36.90
CA LEU A 172 -26.87 -25.65 -38.10
C LEU A 172 -26.66 -26.65 -39.25
N LYS A 173 -25.43 -27.13 -39.46
CA LYS A 173 -25.14 -28.13 -40.52
C LYS A 173 -25.81 -29.48 -40.27
N ARG A 174 -25.88 -29.93 -39.00
CA ARG A 174 -26.59 -31.17 -38.63
C ARG A 174 -28.11 -31.09 -38.82
N ARG A 175 -28.68 -29.87 -38.85
CA ARG A 175 -30.11 -29.65 -39.10
C ARG A 175 -30.46 -29.72 -40.58
N ASP A 176 -29.57 -29.26 -41.47
CA ASP A 176 -29.78 -29.36 -42.93
C ASP A 176 -29.62 -30.79 -43.45
N LEU A 177 -28.79 -31.63 -42.81
CA LEU A 177 -28.62 -33.03 -43.20
C LEU A 177 -29.73 -33.97 -42.70
N ARG A 178 -30.71 -33.46 -41.95
CA ARG A 178 -31.86 -34.22 -41.41
C ARG A 178 -33.20 -33.84 -42.09
N LYS A 179 -33.13 -33.10 -43.19
CA LYS A 179 -34.25 -32.89 -44.13
C LYS A 179 -33.95 -33.68 -45.40
#